data_AF-A0AAW9IQG9-F1
#
_entry.id   AF-A0AAW9IQG9-F1
#
_cell.length_a   1.000
_cell.length_b   1.000
_cell.length_c   1.000
_cell.angle_alpha   90.00
_cell.angle_beta   90.00
_cell.angle_gamma   90.00
#
_symmetry.space_group_name_H-M   'P 1'
#
loop_
_entity.id
_entity.type
_entity.pdbx_description
1 polymer ?
#
loop_
_entity_poly.entity_id
_entity_poly.type
_entity_poly.pdbx_seq_one_letter_code
_entity_poly.pdbx_strand_id
1 'polypeptide(L)'
;MGLDKIKADEIVSIPKGSRPNPDAYLSKEYIDMHLSQFDDGLSVIQTEWAYGSYSETNGFVGVPDDNTLFVLPKKYCDEVVSRANGNISVIEKELGFPNEYFSDGGGLVRIDVDDVTGFNLRLPSGNETGANSLWIPGGYTSGNIPEAISDII
;
A
#
# COMPACT_ATOMS: atom_id res chain seq x y z
N MET A 1 19.29 0.07 -7.64
CA MET A 1 19.15 1.54 -7.61
C MET A 1 17.66 1.83 -7.63
N GLY A 2 17.19 2.77 -6.79
CA GLY A 2 15.78 3.18 -6.77
C GLY A 2 15.39 3.98 -8.01
N LEU A 3 14.09 4.26 -8.16
CA LEU A 3 13.56 5.10 -9.23
C LEU A 3 14.08 6.54 -9.09
N ASP A 4 14.58 7.12 -10.18
CA ASP A 4 15.00 8.52 -10.21
C ASP A 4 13.80 9.47 -10.02
N LYS A 5 14.02 10.58 -9.32
CA LYS A 5 12.95 11.54 -8.98
C LYS A 5 12.31 12.16 -10.23
N ILE A 6 13.09 12.52 -11.25
CA ILE A 6 12.54 13.08 -12.49
C ILE A 6 11.61 12.07 -13.13
N LYS A 7 12.02 10.79 -13.14
CA LYS A 7 11.18 9.72 -13.68
C LYS A 7 9.90 9.50 -12.88
N ALA A 8 9.98 9.59 -11.56
CA ALA A 8 8.81 9.51 -10.69
C ALA A 8 7.81 10.65 -10.97
N ASP A 9 8.30 11.88 -11.06
CA ASP A 9 7.50 13.07 -11.34
C ASP A 9 6.83 12.99 -12.73
N GLU A 10 7.55 12.48 -13.75
CA GLU A 10 6.98 12.19 -15.07
C GLU A 10 5.79 11.23 -14.97
N ILE A 11 5.92 10.12 -14.25
CA ILE A 11 4.87 9.10 -14.13
C ILE A 11 3.65 9.65 -13.36
N VAL A 12 3.87 10.38 -12.27
CA VAL A 12 2.78 10.97 -11.48
C VAL A 12 1.98 11.99 -12.31
N SER A 13 2.63 12.69 -13.24
CA SER A 13 1.98 13.64 -14.15
C SER A 13 1.07 12.98 -15.19
N ILE A 14 1.23 11.68 -15.43
CA ILE A 14 0.35 10.90 -16.31
C ILE A 14 -0.97 10.65 -15.58
N PRO A 15 -2.12 10.92 -16.22
CA PRO A 15 -3.43 10.67 -15.61
C PRO A 15 -3.59 9.23 -15.10
N LYS A 16 -4.22 9.08 -13.93
CA LYS A 16 -4.63 7.78 -13.39
C LYS A 16 -5.47 7.02 -14.45
N GLY A 17 -5.15 5.75 -14.65
CA GLY A 17 -5.70 4.89 -15.71
C GLY A 17 -4.79 4.76 -16.93
N SER A 18 -3.81 5.67 -17.10
CA SER A 18 -2.88 5.68 -18.23
C SER A 18 -1.41 5.58 -17.82
N ARG A 19 -1.11 5.43 -16.52
CA ARG A 19 0.27 5.33 -16.02
C ARG A 19 0.90 4.02 -16.51
N PRO A 20 2.20 4.02 -16.86
CA PRO A 20 2.87 2.81 -17.31
C PRO A 20 2.96 1.78 -16.19
N ASN A 21 2.98 0.50 -16.56
CA ASN A 21 3.25 -0.58 -15.62
C ASN A 21 4.67 -0.47 -15.02
N PRO A 22 4.89 -0.94 -13.78
CA PRO A 22 6.20 -0.89 -13.13
C PRO A 22 7.35 -1.49 -13.93
N ASP A 23 7.10 -2.57 -14.68
CA ASP A 23 8.09 -3.25 -15.52
C ASP A 23 8.59 -2.41 -16.72
N ALA A 24 7.88 -1.34 -17.07
CA ALA A 24 8.32 -0.40 -18.10
C ALA A 24 9.42 0.57 -17.63
N TYR A 25 9.63 0.69 -16.31
CA TYR A 25 10.58 1.65 -15.73
C TYR A 25 11.41 1.11 -14.55
N LEU A 26 11.14 -0.10 -14.07
CA LEU A 26 11.92 -0.81 -13.04
C LEU A 26 12.45 -2.13 -13.61
N SER A 27 13.65 -2.52 -13.20
CA SER A 27 14.21 -3.82 -13.59
C SER A 27 13.51 -4.95 -12.83
N LYS A 28 13.50 -6.15 -13.43
CA LYS A 28 12.96 -7.34 -12.77
C LYS A 28 13.65 -7.61 -11.43
N GLU A 29 14.97 -7.43 -11.36
CA GLU A 29 15.75 -7.64 -10.14
C GLU A 29 15.32 -6.67 -9.03
N TYR A 30 14.99 -5.42 -9.37
CA TYR A 30 14.45 -4.47 -8.40
C TYR A 30 13.10 -4.92 -7.87
N ILE A 31 12.19 -5.31 -8.77
CA ILE A 31 10.85 -5.76 -8.41
C ILE A 31 10.92 -6.99 -7.51
N ASP A 32 11.70 -8.00 -7.90
CA ASP A 32 11.86 -9.25 -7.13
C ASP A 32 12.47 -8.97 -5.75
N MET A 33 13.51 -8.13 -5.66
CA MET A 33 14.12 -7.72 -4.39
C MET A 33 13.16 -6.90 -3.51
N HIS A 34 12.32 -6.06 -4.11
CA HIS A 34 11.35 -5.26 -3.37
C HIS A 34 10.26 -6.15 -2.77
N LEU A 35 9.73 -7.09 -3.56
CA LEU A 35 8.66 -7.99 -3.15
C LEU A 35 9.14 -9.04 -2.13
N SER A 36 10.42 -9.42 -2.10
CA SER A 36 10.94 -10.34 -1.07
C SER A 36 10.90 -9.76 0.35
N GLN A 37 10.62 -8.46 0.51
CA GLN A 37 10.38 -7.86 1.83
C GLN A 37 9.09 -8.38 2.48
N PHE A 38 8.18 -8.97 1.70
CA PHE A 38 6.90 -9.51 2.14
C PHE A 38 6.96 -11.01 2.49
N ASP A 39 8.13 -11.65 2.38
CA ASP A 39 8.31 -13.09 2.62
C ASP A 39 7.89 -13.52 4.05
N ASP A 40 8.00 -12.60 5.02
CA ASP A 40 7.61 -12.80 6.43
C ASP A 40 6.18 -12.30 6.74
N GLY A 41 5.36 -12.11 5.70
CA GLY A 41 3.98 -11.68 5.83
C GLY A 41 3.73 -10.23 5.42
N LEU A 42 2.44 -9.93 5.28
CA LEU A 42 1.94 -8.60 4.94
C LEU A 42 0.93 -8.11 5.96
N SER A 43 0.75 -6.80 5.99
CA SER A 43 -0.30 -6.13 6.75
C SER A 43 -1.14 -5.26 5.83
N VAL A 44 -2.36 -4.97 6.29
CA VAL A 44 -3.27 -3.98 5.73
C VAL A 44 -3.68 -3.06 6.87
N ILE A 45 -3.67 -1.75 6.62
CA ILE A 45 -4.26 -0.76 7.53
C ILE A 45 -5.43 -0.11 6.80
N GLN A 46 -6.61 -0.16 7.42
CA GLN A 46 -7.81 0.54 6.95
C GLN A 46 -8.52 1.22 8.12
N THR A 47 -9.51 2.06 7.84
CA THR A 47 -10.30 2.70 8.89
C THR A 47 -11.22 1.70 9.59
N GLU A 48 -11.57 1.94 10.85
CA GLU A 48 -12.60 1.14 11.55
C GLU A 48 -13.93 1.15 10.80
N TRP A 49 -14.30 2.30 10.25
CA TRP A 49 -15.51 2.45 9.44
C TRP A 49 -15.48 1.57 8.19
N ALA A 50 -14.37 1.55 7.44
CA ALA A 50 -14.23 0.71 6.24
C ALA A 50 -14.24 -0.78 6.58
N TYR A 51 -13.63 -1.15 7.72
CA TYR A 51 -13.68 -2.52 8.19
C TYR A 51 -15.11 -2.97 8.50
N GLY A 52 -15.81 -2.29 9.41
CA GLY A 52 -17.15 -2.72 9.84
C GLY A 52 -18.21 -2.58 8.74
N SER A 53 -18.17 -1.49 7.98
CA SER A 53 -19.20 -1.21 6.96
C SER A 53 -19.02 -2.00 5.68
N TYR A 54 -17.82 -2.51 5.42
CA TYR A 54 -17.50 -3.17 4.15
C TYR A 54 -16.80 -4.50 4.34
N SER A 55 -15.61 -4.52 4.94
CA SER A 55 -14.80 -5.75 4.98
C SER A 55 -15.48 -6.86 5.79
N GLU A 56 -15.91 -6.56 7.01
CA GLU A 56 -16.61 -7.51 7.88
C GLU A 56 -17.94 -7.95 7.27
N THR A 57 -18.70 -7.01 6.71
CA THR A 57 -20.01 -7.28 6.11
C THR A 57 -19.92 -8.18 4.87
N ASN A 58 -18.89 -8.00 4.03
CA ASN A 58 -18.74 -8.75 2.79
C ASN A 58 -17.84 -9.99 2.93
N GLY A 59 -17.09 -10.11 4.03
CA GLY A 59 -16.22 -11.25 4.30
C GLY A 59 -14.93 -11.27 3.48
N PHE A 60 -14.46 -10.11 2.99
CA PHE A 60 -13.18 -9.95 2.31
C PHE A 60 -12.58 -8.56 2.55
N VAL A 61 -11.30 -8.38 2.27
CA VAL A 61 -10.57 -7.10 2.36
C VAL A 61 -9.99 -6.74 1.00
N GLY A 62 -10.25 -5.52 0.52
CA GLY A 62 -9.74 -5.00 -0.75
C GLY A 62 -10.83 -4.40 -1.63
N VAL A 63 -10.46 -4.07 -2.87
CA VAL A 63 -11.38 -3.49 -3.86
C VAL A 63 -11.76 -4.56 -4.89
N PRO A 64 -13.01 -5.03 -4.93
CA PRO A 64 -13.41 -6.12 -5.82
C PRO A 64 -13.47 -5.69 -7.29
N ASP A 65 -13.68 -4.40 -7.57
CA ASP A 65 -13.85 -3.86 -8.92
C ASP A 65 -12.61 -4.10 -9.80
N ASP A 66 -11.41 -4.01 -9.21
CA ASP A 66 -10.14 -4.28 -9.89
C ASP A 66 -9.31 -5.40 -9.24
N ASN A 67 -9.87 -6.08 -8.23
CA ASN A 67 -9.23 -7.15 -7.47
C ASN A 67 -7.87 -6.72 -6.88
N THR A 68 -7.78 -5.50 -6.34
CA THR A 68 -6.54 -4.99 -5.74
C THR A 68 -6.71 -4.59 -4.28
N LEU A 69 -5.62 -4.74 -3.53
CA LEU A 69 -5.49 -4.29 -2.16
C LEU A 69 -4.07 -3.77 -1.92
N PHE A 70 -3.93 -2.55 -1.42
CA PHE A 70 -2.63 -2.02 -0.99
C PHE A 70 -2.21 -2.68 0.33
N VAL A 71 -0.96 -3.13 0.39
CA VAL A 71 -0.36 -3.85 1.51
C VAL A 71 1.03 -3.30 1.80
N LEU A 72 1.49 -3.46 3.04
CA LEU A 72 2.87 -3.22 3.45
C LEU A 72 3.45 -4.48 4.11
N PRO A 73 4.79 -4.68 4.14
CA PRO A 73 5.36 -5.80 4.85
C PRO A 73 5.02 -5.74 6.34
N LYS A 74 4.69 -6.89 6.93
CA LYS A 74 4.26 -6.98 8.33
C LYS A 74 5.26 -6.35 9.30
N LYS A 75 6.56 -6.67 9.12
CA LYS A 75 7.65 -6.08 9.91
C LYS A 75 7.67 -4.55 9.86
N TYR A 76 7.46 -3.96 8.68
CA TYR A 76 7.45 -2.50 8.54
C TYR A 76 6.21 -1.89 9.20
N CYS A 77 5.06 -2.59 9.15
CA CYS A 77 3.88 -2.19 9.90
C CYS A 77 4.15 -2.13 11.41
N ASP A 78 4.83 -3.15 11.97
CA ASP A 78 5.24 -3.16 13.38
C ASP A 78 6.13 -1.96 13.72
N GLU A 79 7.11 -1.67 12.87
CA GLU A 79 8.01 -0.54 13.07
C GLU A 79 7.29 0.82 12.99
N VAL A 80 6.37 1.01 12.04
CA VAL A 80 5.55 2.22 11.90
C VAL A 80 4.70 2.42 13.17
N VAL A 81 4.00 1.37 13.61
CA VAL A 81 3.17 1.41 14.83
C VAL A 81 4.02 1.70 16.06
N SER A 82 5.20 1.09 16.17
CA SER A 82 6.14 1.35 17.26
C SER A 82 6.66 2.79 17.25
N ARG A 83 7.00 3.36 16.08
CA ARG A 83 7.44 4.77 15.96
C ARG A 83 6.31 5.74 16.27
N ALA A 84 5.09 5.41 15.87
CA ALA A 84 3.92 6.23 16.13
C ALA A 84 3.63 6.39 17.63
N ASN A 85 3.89 5.35 18.44
CA ASN A 85 3.73 5.39 19.90
C ASN A 85 2.35 5.97 20.32
N GLY A 86 1.29 5.52 19.65
CA GLY A 86 -0.09 5.97 19.87
C GLY A 86 -0.49 7.24 19.10
N ASN A 87 0.41 7.90 18.38
CA ASN A 87 0.09 9.04 17.54
C ASN A 87 -0.28 8.62 16.11
N ILE A 88 -1.58 8.55 15.83
CA ILE A 88 -2.13 8.12 14.54
C ILE A 88 -1.62 8.98 13.37
N SER A 89 -1.43 10.29 13.55
CA SER A 89 -0.93 11.15 12.48
C SER A 89 0.48 10.79 12.02
N VAL A 90 1.29 10.10 12.85
CA VAL A 90 2.57 9.52 12.41
C VAL A 90 2.34 8.37 11.44
N ILE A 91 1.36 7.51 11.72
CA ILE A 91 0.98 6.39 10.84
C ILE A 91 0.46 6.95 9.50
N GLU A 92 -0.43 7.95 9.54
CA GLU A 92 -0.95 8.59 8.31
C GLU A 92 0.18 9.11 7.44
N LYS A 93 1.10 9.87 8.03
CA LYS A 93 2.25 10.42 7.32
C LYS A 93 3.17 9.34 6.77
N GLU A 94 3.52 8.33 7.56
CA GLU A 94 4.44 7.27 7.14
C GLU A 94 3.82 6.38 6.06
N LEU A 95 2.51 6.14 6.12
CA LEU A 95 1.80 5.28 5.17
C LEU A 95 1.19 6.04 3.99
N GLY A 96 1.35 7.37 3.91
CA GLY A 96 0.86 8.17 2.80
C GLY A 96 -0.66 8.33 2.75
N PHE A 97 -1.30 8.39 3.92
CA PHE A 97 -2.70 8.79 4.05
C PHE A 97 -2.82 10.32 4.28
N PRO A 98 -3.95 10.93 3.86
CA PRO A 98 -4.28 12.29 4.25
C PRO A 98 -4.29 12.46 5.78
N ASN A 99 -4.02 13.68 6.24
CA ASN A 99 -4.18 14.01 7.66
C ASN A 99 -5.62 13.73 8.13
N GLU A 100 -5.77 13.19 9.33
CA GLU A 100 -7.03 12.84 9.98
C GLU A 100 -7.82 11.70 9.31
N TYR A 101 -7.28 11.07 8.26
CA TYR A 101 -7.93 9.98 7.53
C TYR A 101 -8.42 8.85 8.44
N PHE A 102 -7.59 8.42 9.40
CA PHE A 102 -7.99 7.34 10.32
C PHE A 102 -8.88 7.84 11.44
N SER A 103 -8.64 9.03 12.00
CA SER A 103 -9.51 9.57 13.05
C SER A 103 -10.93 9.86 12.54
N ASP A 104 -11.06 10.39 11.33
CA ASP A 104 -12.36 10.61 10.68
C ASP A 104 -13.07 9.29 10.35
N GLY A 105 -12.26 8.25 10.09
CA GLY A 105 -12.72 6.88 9.88
C GLY A 105 -13.01 6.09 11.16
N GLY A 106 -13.01 6.73 12.34
CA GLY A 106 -13.32 6.12 13.63
C GLY A 106 -12.13 5.43 14.32
N GLY A 107 -10.95 5.41 13.68
CA GLY A 107 -9.78 4.68 14.12
C GLY A 107 -9.16 3.90 12.97
N LEU A 108 -8.26 2.98 13.31
CA LEU A 108 -7.63 2.09 12.34
C LEU A 108 -7.75 0.64 12.77
N VAL A 109 -7.94 -0.22 11.78
CA VAL A 109 -7.88 -1.67 11.90
C VAL A 109 -6.66 -2.16 11.14
N ARG A 110 -5.88 -3.01 11.80
CA ARG A 110 -4.78 -3.75 11.19
C ARG A 110 -5.19 -5.19 10.97
N ILE A 111 -4.95 -5.70 9.76
CA ILE A 111 -5.11 -7.11 9.40
C ILE A 111 -3.76 -7.63 8.95
N ASP A 112 -3.36 -8.78 9.49
CA ASP A 112 -2.10 -9.45 9.17
C ASP A 112 -2.34 -10.75 8.44
N VAL A 113 -1.48 -11.04 7.47
CA VAL A 113 -1.41 -12.32 6.75
C VAL A 113 0.03 -12.82 6.83
N ASP A 114 0.22 -13.99 7.44
CA ASP A 114 1.54 -14.58 7.63
C ASP A 114 2.04 -15.34 6.38
N ASP A 115 1.15 -16.06 5.68
CA ASP A 115 1.47 -16.76 4.43
C ASP A 115 0.98 -15.97 3.22
N VAL A 116 1.90 -15.36 2.50
CA VAL A 116 1.60 -14.54 1.32
C VAL A 116 1.44 -15.36 0.03
N THR A 117 1.54 -16.68 0.10
CA THR A 117 1.40 -17.57 -1.06
C THR A 117 0.02 -17.43 -1.67
N GLY A 118 -0.04 -17.16 -2.98
CA GLY A 118 -1.30 -17.05 -3.72
C GLY A 118 -1.94 -15.67 -3.71
N PHE A 119 -1.41 -14.71 -2.95
CA PHE A 119 -1.89 -13.31 -2.96
C PHE A 119 -1.38 -12.46 -4.14
N ASN A 120 -0.54 -13.06 -5.00
CA ASN A 120 -0.13 -12.48 -6.28
C ASN A 120 0.43 -11.05 -6.13
N LEU A 121 1.43 -10.88 -5.26
CA LEU A 121 2.03 -9.58 -4.94
C LEU A 121 2.66 -8.92 -6.17
N ARG A 122 2.39 -7.62 -6.35
CA ARG A 122 2.89 -6.79 -7.45
C ARG A 122 3.22 -5.39 -6.94
N LEU A 123 4.08 -4.68 -7.64
CA LEU A 123 4.22 -3.24 -7.42
C LEU A 123 2.97 -2.49 -7.92
N PRO A 124 2.50 -1.45 -7.21
CA PRO A 124 1.40 -0.63 -7.69
C PRO A 124 1.85 0.21 -8.89
N SER A 125 0.98 0.30 -9.89
CA SER A 125 1.14 1.17 -11.06
C SER A 125 0.60 2.59 -10.83
N GLY A 126 -0.18 2.77 -9.76
CA GLY A 126 -0.91 3.99 -9.48
C GLY A 126 -2.20 4.11 -10.28
N ASN A 127 -2.58 3.08 -11.02
CA ASN A 127 -3.87 3.00 -11.72
C ASN A 127 -4.94 2.30 -10.87
N GLU A 128 -4.55 1.60 -9.81
CA GLU A 128 -5.44 0.85 -8.91
C GLU A 128 -6.44 1.78 -8.23
N THR A 129 -7.65 1.29 -7.96
CA THR A 129 -8.75 2.06 -7.38
C THR A 129 -8.32 2.70 -6.05
N GLY A 130 -7.58 1.95 -5.22
CA GLY A 130 -7.03 2.43 -3.95
C GLY A 130 -5.93 3.50 -4.06
N ALA A 131 -5.32 3.72 -5.23
CA ALA A 131 -4.27 4.71 -5.40
C ALA A 131 -4.83 6.14 -5.24
N ASN A 132 -4.29 6.90 -4.28
CA ASN A 132 -4.71 8.26 -3.94
C ASN A 132 -3.75 9.33 -4.53
N SER A 133 -3.95 10.61 -4.18
CA SER A 133 -3.11 11.73 -4.66
C SER A 133 -1.69 11.77 -4.05
N LEU A 134 -1.43 10.99 -3.01
CA LEU A 134 -0.13 10.86 -2.34
C LEU A 134 0.67 9.65 -2.82
N TRP A 135 0.07 8.80 -3.66
CA TRP A 135 0.76 7.67 -4.27
C TRP A 135 1.95 8.13 -5.10
N ILE A 136 3.06 7.38 -5.00
CA ILE A 136 4.27 7.59 -5.79
C ILE A 136 4.71 6.27 -6.44
N PRO A 137 5.32 6.29 -7.64
CA PRO A 137 5.84 5.10 -8.28
C PRO A 137 7.09 4.58 -7.54
N GLY A 138 7.34 3.27 -7.63
CA GLY A 138 8.55 2.64 -7.10
C GLY A 138 8.35 1.69 -5.93
N GLY A 139 7.11 1.54 -5.45
CA GLY A 139 6.76 0.58 -4.38
C GLY A 139 6.98 1.11 -2.97
N TYR A 140 7.03 2.43 -2.77
CA TYR A 140 7.14 3.01 -1.44
C TYR A 140 6.03 4.03 -1.25
N THR A 141 5.50 4.10 -0.03
CA THR A 141 4.64 5.20 0.39
C THR A 141 5.42 6.52 0.32
N SER A 142 4.70 7.65 0.31
CA SER A 142 5.33 8.97 0.43
C SER A 142 6.11 9.18 1.74
N GLY A 143 5.88 8.33 2.75
CA GLY A 143 6.63 8.25 3.99
C GLY A 143 7.81 7.27 3.97
N ASN A 144 8.19 6.75 2.79
CA ASN A 144 9.31 5.82 2.59
C ASN A 144 9.14 4.47 3.29
N ILE A 145 7.91 3.94 3.31
CA ILE A 145 7.60 2.58 3.77
C ILE A 145 7.36 1.71 2.53
N PRO A 146 7.93 0.48 2.44
CA PRO A 146 7.64 -0.40 1.31
C PRO A 146 6.15 -0.72 1.23
N GLU A 147 5.59 -0.66 0.02
CA GLU A 147 4.22 -1.03 -0.30
C GLU A 147 4.19 -1.92 -1.55
N ALA A 148 3.11 -2.69 -1.65
CA ALA A 148 2.77 -3.51 -2.80
C ALA A 148 1.24 -3.52 -2.96
N ILE A 149 0.76 -4.13 -4.03
CA ILE A 149 -0.63 -4.55 -4.18
C ILE A 149 -0.72 -6.08 -4.17
N SER A 150 -1.76 -6.61 -3.56
CA SER A 150 -2.16 -8.02 -3.63
C SER A 150 -3.51 -8.17 -4.31
N ASP A 151 -3.91 -9.41 -4.56
CA ASP A 151 -5.32 -9.76 -4.73
C ASP A 151 -6.06 -9.57 -3.38
N ILE A 152 -7.40 -9.53 -3.41
CA ILE A 152 -8.22 -9.37 -2.20
C ILE A 152 -8.01 -10.55 -1.22
N ILE A 153 -8.16 -10.28 0.08
CA ILE A 153 -8.03 -11.26 1.18
C ILE A 153 -9.38 -11.76 1.62
#